data_AF-A0A3A4P8L9-F1
#
_entry.id   AF-A0A3A4P8L9-F1
#
_cell.length_a   1.000
_cell.length_b   1.000
_cell.length_c   1.000
_cell.angle_alpha   90.00
_cell.angle_beta   90.00
_cell.angle_gamma   90.00
#
_symmetry.space_group_name_H-M   'P 1'
#
loop_
_entity.id
_entity.type
_entity.pdbx_description
1 polymer ?
#
loop_
_entity_poly.entity_id
_entity_poly.type
_entity_poly.pdbx_seq_one_letter_code
_entity_poly.pdbx_strand_id
1 'polypeptide(L)'
;MITAIEIENFKGIGERVKIDLKPITLLFGANSSGKSTIIQAIHYAREIFERHNLDPDRTLHGGDYLDLGGFQNLVHNRDLSKPIILKFYLDLHDVDLPDYGFQNSLVTQMGDFYRGYQADHGLYREVDIDSFSREIKDAWIEISIEWSESLNPPQPQLTRYTIGLNQNEFASIVASRDGKKVTMEDFNLNHPFIQKKEKENNPETLGNFIYSLENLLGIVRKHSNDKSDTISLFFNIPTQKSALPKWGHKFEEPDLWTGVYEILYEDKHESIQFTYLERQEFLILLTQAMVGPGQLLRDELRKFRYLGPIREIPPRYFEAGKSKNEFRWANGLAAWDILSQDDKLVPIVSDWMSREDRLNTGYSLDLKKYREIESTNEVMLMLKEDRALEAIKILEEELEKLPEKKRLLLIEEKTGIEVLPPDVGVGISQVLPVVVAALSSDEHLIAIEQPELHIHPAIQVALGDLFINQIKKSDSLFLIETHSEHLMLRLLRRIQETTEEELPSEEFSLKPDQVSVYYIKQKESNVEVIPLRIDKEGEFIDRWPHGFFDERAEELF
;
A
#
# COMPACT_ATOMS: atom_id res chain seq x y z
N MET A 1 -3.25 -1.91 8.67
CA MET A 1 -2.59 -1.77 7.34
C MET A 1 -3.09 -2.87 6.39
N ILE A 2 -2.71 -2.90 5.10
CA ILE A 2 -3.26 -3.87 4.13
C ILE A 2 -2.88 -5.31 4.52
N THR A 3 -3.86 -6.21 4.62
CA THR A 3 -3.67 -7.61 5.06
C THR A 3 -3.96 -8.64 3.98
N ALA A 4 -4.75 -8.31 2.96
CA ALA A 4 -5.01 -9.19 1.82
C ALA A 4 -5.50 -8.40 0.61
N ILE A 5 -5.33 -9.01 -0.57
CA ILE A 5 -5.92 -8.56 -1.83
C ILE A 5 -6.71 -9.70 -2.48
N GLU A 6 -7.88 -9.39 -3.04
CA GLU A 6 -8.58 -10.27 -3.97
C GLU A 6 -8.67 -9.63 -5.35
N ILE A 7 -8.53 -10.49 -6.36
CA ILE A 7 -8.44 -10.09 -7.76
C ILE A 7 -9.36 -11.00 -8.56
N GLU A 8 -10.18 -10.42 -9.45
CA GLU A 8 -11.03 -11.14 -10.38
C GLU A 8 -11.04 -10.45 -11.75
N ASN A 9 -11.12 -11.23 -12.83
CA ASN A 9 -11.15 -10.76 -14.22
C ASN A 9 -10.01 -9.77 -14.59
N PHE A 10 -8.82 -9.97 -14.05
CA PHE A 10 -7.64 -9.13 -14.27
C PHE A 10 -6.50 -9.91 -14.94
N LYS A 11 -6.16 -9.52 -16.17
CA LYS A 11 -5.15 -10.13 -17.05
C LYS A 11 -5.31 -11.65 -17.11
N GLY A 12 -4.34 -12.42 -16.62
CA GLY A 12 -4.42 -13.89 -16.61
C GLY A 12 -5.42 -14.45 -15.60
N ILE A 13 -5.83 -13.68 -14.59
CA ILE A 13 -6.73 -14.09 -13.52
C ILE A 13 -8.18 -13.89 -13.99
N GLY A 14 -8.88 -14.98 -14.25
CA GLY A 14 -10.30 -14.98 -14.59
C GLY A 14 -11.19 -15.17 -13.36
N GLU A 15 -10.91 -16.20 -12.57
CA GLU A 15 -11.64 -16.50 -11.34
C GLU A 15 -11.12 -15.68 -10.16
N ARG A 16 -11.97 -15.47 -9.16
CA ARG A 16 -11.63 -14.69 -7.97
C ARG A 16 -10.58 -15.41 -7.13
N VAL A 17 -9.43 -14.77 -6.92
CA VAL A 17 -8.34 -15.29 -6.09
C VAL A 17 -8.07 -14.36 -4.92
N LYS A 18 -7.76 -14.93 -3.75
CA LYS A 18 -7.36 -14.18 -2.54
C LYS A 18 -5.90 -14.44 -2.22
N ILE A 19 -5.18 -13.39 -1.87
CA ILE A 19 -3.78 -13.43 -1.45
C ILE A 19 -3.66 -12.69 -0.12
N ASP A 20 -3.45 -13.45 0.95
CA ASP A 20 -3.11 -12.92 2.26
C ASP A 20 -1.66 -12.41 2.26
N LEU A 21 -1.51 -11.13 2.57
CA LEU A 21 -0.24 -10.43 2.69
C LEU A 21 0.26 -10.55 4.14
N LYS A 22 1.32 -11.32 4.29
CA LYS A 22 2.10 -11.44 5.53
C LYS A 22 3.39 -10.63 5.43
N PRO A 23 4.09 -10.38 6.56
CA PRO A 23 5.39 -9.69 6.56
C PRO A 23 6.35 -10.15 5.46
N ILE A 24 6.39 -11.45 5.15
CA ILE A 24 7.04 -11.98 3.95
C ILE A 24 6.04 -12.81 3.16
N THR A 25 5.66 -12.34 1.98
CA THR A 25 4.75 -13.02 1.05
C THR A 25 5.52 -13.39 -0.21
N LEU A 26 5.53 -14.66 -0.58
CA LEU A 26 6.30 -15.17 -1.72
C LEU A 26 5.39 -15.68 -2.83
N LEU A 27 5.67 -15.26 -4.05
CA LEU A 27 5.02 -15.70 -5.27
C LEU A 27 5.97 -16.59 -6.08
N PHE A 28 5.65 -17.88 -6.18
CA PHE A 28 6.37 -18.91 -6.92
C PHE A 28 5.59 -19.37 -8.16
N GLY A 29 6.26 -20.03 -9.10
CA GLY A 29 5.64 -20.59 -10.31
C GLY A 29 6.49 -20.36 -11.55
N ALA A 30 6.20 -21.04 -12.65
CA ALA A 30 6.99 -20.94 -13.89
C ALA A 30 7.07 -19.50 -14.47
N ASN A 31 8.03 -19.25 -15.37
CA ASN A 31 8.07 -17.99 -16.10
C ASN A 31 6.76 -17.80 -16.86
N SER A 32 6.26 -16.56 -16.88
CA SER A 32 4.97 -16.21 -17.52
C SER A 32 3.74 -16.89 -16.90
N SER A 33 3.82 -17.45 -15.68
CA SER A 33 2.67 -18.08 -15.03
C SER A 33 1.62 -17.11 -14.47
N GLY A 34 1.90 -15.80 -14.48
CA GLY A 34 1.00 -14.76 -13.97
C GLY A 34 1.43 -14.10 -12.65
N LYS A 35 2.63 -14.39 -12.12
CA LYS A 35 3.13 -13.82 -10.85
C LYS A 35 3.10 -12.29 -10.81
N SER A 36 3.65 -11.66 -11.84
CA SER A 36 3.66 -10.19 -11.98
C SER A 36 2.27 -9.60 -12.15
N THR A 37 1.24 -10.40 -12.47
CA THR A 37 -0.16 -9.92 -12.56
C THR A 37 -0.65 -9.44 -11.19
N ILE A 38 -0.22 -10.08 -10.11
CA ILE A 38 -0.61 -9.68 -8.74
C ILE A 38 0.01 -8.33 -8.39
N ILE A 39 1.31 -8.16 -8.66
CA ILE A 39 2.01 -6.89 -8.44
C ILE A 39 1.39 -5.78 -9.32
N GLN A 40 1.03 -6.10 -10.56
CA GLN A 40 0.35 -5.19 -11.48
C GLN A 40 -1.05 -4.77 -10.99
N ALA A 41 -1.78 -5.64 -10.29
CA ALA A 41 -3.07 -5.27 -9.71
C ALA A 41 -2.92 -4.20 -8.61
N ILE A 42 -1.84 -4.25 -7.82
CA ILE A 42 -1.51 -3.24 -6.81
C ILE A 42 -1.14 -1.91 -7.48
N HIS A 43 -0.34 -1.95 -8.55
CA HIS A 43 -0.06 -0.77 -9.37
C HIS A 43 -1.34 -0.16 -9.95
N TYR A 44 -2.25 -0.98 -10.47
CA TYR A 44 -3.51 -0.50 -11.01
C TYR A 44 -4.38 0.13 -9.92
N ALA A 45 -4.51 -0.51 -8.76
CA ALA A 45 -5.20 0.05 -7.61
C ALA A 45 -4.63 1.40 -7.20
N ARG A 46 -3.30 1.57 -7.19
CA ARG A 46 -2.68 2.86 -6.92
C ARG A 46 -3.10 3.93 -7.93
N GLU A 47 -3.05 3.65 -9.23
CA GLU A 47 -3.52 4.60 -10.27
C GLU A 47 -4.99 4.99 -10.07
N ILE A 48 -5.85 4.05 -9.68
CA ILE A 48 -7.26 4.30 -9.38
C ILE A 48 -7.41 5.19 -8.14
N PHE A 49 -6.89 4.76 -6.99
CA PHE A 49 -7.11 5.42 -5.71
C PHE A 49 -6.38 6.76 -5.61
N GLU A 50 -5.17 6.88 -6.17
CA GLU A 50 -4.38 8.10 -6.07
C GLU A 50 -4.77 9.13 -7.14
N ARG A 51 -5.00 8.67 -8.37
CA ARG A 51 -5.08 9.55 -9.56
C ARG A 51 -6.43 9.52 -10.26
N HIS A 52 -7.34 8.64 -9.82
CA HIS A 52 -8.62 8.39 -10.50
C HIS A 52 -8.40 7.97 -11.97
N ASN A 53 -7.28 7.30 -12.24
CA ASN A 53 -6.90 6.88 -13.58
C ASN A 53 -7.32 5.42 -13.81
N LEU A 54 -8.45 5.23 -14.50
CA LEU A 54 -9.04 3.91 -14.76
C LEU A 54 -8.49 3.25 -16.04
N ASP A 55 -7.81 4.01 -16.89
CA ASP A 55 -7.28 3.58 -18.19
C ASP A 55 -5.78 3.89 -18.32
N PRO A 56 -4.92 3.37 -17.42
CA PRO A 56 -3.50 3.67 -17.47
C PRO A 56 -2.81 2.91 -18.61
N ASP A 57 -2.13 3.64 -19.50
CA ASP A 57 -1.11 3.06 -20.38
C ASP A 57 0.12 2.70 -19.52
N ARG A 58 0.98 3.70 -19.22
CA ARG A 58 2.11 3.54 -18.30
C ARG A 58 1.73 3.91 -16.89
N THR A 59 2.18 3.12 -15.92
CA THR A 59 2.10 3.53 -14.51
C THR A 59 3.30 4.36 -14.15
N LEU A 60 3.06 5.30 -13.26
CA LEU A 60 4.07 6.27 -12.86
C LEU A 60 5.18 5.60 -12.02
N HIS A 61 4.82 4.62 -11.17
CA HIS A 61 5.79 3.90 -10.31
C HIS A 61 6.43 2.67 -10.96
N GLY A 62 5.81 2.10 -11.99
CA GLY A 62 6.44 1.06 -12.77
C GLY A 62 7.46 1.57 -13.79
N GLY A 63 7.62 2.89 -13.90
CA GLY A 63 8.59 3.54 -14.77
C GLY A 63 8.45 3.09 -16.23
N ASP A 64 9.57 2.89 -16.92
CA ASP A 64 9.59 2.32 -18.27
C ASP A 64 9.37 0.80 -18.31
N TYR A 65 9.27 0.14 -17.15
CA TYR A 65 9.20 -1.33 -17.04
C TYR A 65 7.76 -1.86 -16.94
N LEU A 66 6.81 -1.03 -16.52
CA LEU A 66 5.41 -1.43 -16.39
C LEU A 66 4.48 -0.59 -17.28
N ASP A 67 4.18 -1.18 -18.43
CA ASP A 67 3.08 -0.77 -19.29
C ASP A 67 1.87 -1.66 -19.01
N LEU A 68 0.79 -1.07 -18.50
CA LEU A 68 -0.49 -1.74 -18.29
C LEU A 68 -1.32 -1.78 -19.58
N GLY A 69 -1.04 -0.89 -20.54
CA GLY A 69 -1.64 -0.88 -21.87
C GLY A 69 -3.13 -0.55 -21.91
N GLY A 70 -3.67 0.11 -20.88
CA GLY A 70 -5.08 0.46 -20.79
C GLY A 70 -6.01 -0.70 -20.40
N PHE A 71 -7.25 -0.36 -20.07
CA PHE A 71 -8.28 -1.25 -19.53
C PHE A 71 -8.50 -2.50 -20.39
N GLN A 72 -8.49 -2.35 -21.72
CA GLN A 72 -8.67 -3.49 -22.62
C GLN A 72 -7.60 -4.57 -22.45
N ASN A 73 -6.36 -4.20 -22.11
CA ASN A 73 -5.28 -5.14 -21.82
C ASN A 73 -5.28 -5.63 -20.37
N LEU A 74 -5.98 -4.92 -19.48
CA LEU A 74 -6.14 -5.30 -18.08
C LEU A 74 -7.29 -6.28 -17.85
N VAL A 75 -8.40 -6.19 -18.58
CA VAL A 75 -9.54 -7.09 -18.37
C VAL A 75 -9.24 -8.48 -18.92
N HIS A 76 -9.63 -9.51 -18.18
CA HIS A 76 -9.36 -10.90 -18.52
C HIS A 76 -9.87 -11.27 -19.91
N ASN A 77 -9.03 -11.95 -20.70
CA ASN A 77 -9.27 -12.28 -22.11
C ASN A 77 -9.65 -11.07 -23.00
N ARG A 78 -9.38 -9.84 -22.55
CA ARG A 78 -9.80 -8.60 -23.22
C ARG A 78 -11.32 -8.51 -23.42
N ASP A 79 -12.08 -9.20 -22.58
CA ASP A 79 -13.54 -9.22 -22.62
C ASP A 79 -14.10 -7.99 -21.91
N LEU A 80 -14.33 -6.92 -22.67
CA LEU A 80 -14.88 -5.65 -22.17
C LEU A 80 -16.28 -5.78 -21.54
N SER A 81 -16.96 -6.92 -21.70
CA SER A 81 -18.25 -7.17 -21.05
C SER A 81 -18.13 -7.54 -19.57
N LYS A 82 -16.93 -7.88 -19.11
CA LYS A 82 -16.67 -8.29 -17.73
C LYS A 82 -16.12 -7.14 -16.87
N PRO A 83 -16.51 -7.06 -15.59
CA PRO A 83 -15.91 -6.12 -14.66
C PRO A 83 -14.55 -6.63 -14.17
N ILE A 84 -13.58 -5.74 -14.03
CA ILE A 84 -12.41 -5.98 -13.18
C ILE A 84 -12.83 -5.74 -11.73
N ILE A 85 -12.58 -6.69 -10.84
CA ILE A 85 -12.87 -6.54 -9.41
C ILE A 85 -11.56 -6.61 -8.62
N LEU A 86 -11.34 -5.60 -7.78
CA LEU A 86 -10.25 -5.56 -6.82
C LEU A 86 -10.83 -5.36 -5.43
N LYS A 87 -10.44 -6.21 -4.48
CA LYS A 87 -10.82 -6.05 -3.07
C LYS A 87 -9.60 -6.03 -2.17
N PHE A 88 -9.54 -5.08 -1.26
CA PHE A 88 -8.46 -4.91 -0.30
C PHE A 88 -9.00 -5.07 1.11
N TYR A 89 -8.26 -5.79 1.95
CA TYR A 89 -8.55 -5.96 3.36
C TYR A 89 -7.57 -5.13 4.19
N LEU A 90 -8.07 -4.45 5.21
CA LEU A 90 -7.32 -3.57 6.10
C LEU A 90 -7.51 -4.00 7.54
N ASP A 91 -6.41 -4.08 8.27
CA ASP A 91 -6.40 -4.07 9.73
C ASP A 91 -6.42 -2.63 10.25
N LEU A 92 -7.34 -2.28 11.14
CA LEU A 92 -7.54 -0.94 11.68
C LEU A 92 -7.47 -0.91 13.23
N HIS A 93 -6.97 -1.96 13.90
CA HIS A 93 -7.03 -2.06 15.37
C HIS A 93 -6.40 -0.86 16.10
N ASP A 94 -5.28 -0.37 15.58
CA ASP A 94 -4.46 0.72 16.14
C ASP A 94 -4.40 1.95 15.21
N VAL A 95 -5.37 2.11 14.30
CA VAL A 95 -5.40 3.20 13.32
C VAL A 95 -6.73 3.92 13.39
N ASP A 96 -6.70 5.22 13.69
CA ASP A 96 -7.89 6.06 13.64
C ASP A 96 -8.28 6.41 12.21
N LEU A 97 -9.59 6.44 11.95
CA LEU A 97 -10.13 6.92 10.69
C LEU A 97 -9.93 8.44 10.54
N PRO A 98 -9.73 8.95 9.31
CA PRO A 98 -9.60 10.39 9.07
C PRO A 98 -10.78 11.21 9.59
N ASP A 99 -10.50 12.41 10.13
CA ASP A 99 -11.53 13.38 10.47
C ASP A 99 -11.99 14.17 9.23
N TYR A 100 -13.30 14.27 9.02
CA TYR A 100 -13.93 15.00 7.91
C TYR A 100 -14.59 16.32 8.36
N GLY A 101 -13.87 17.04 9.23
CA GLY A 101 -14.21 18.41 9.62
C GLY A 101 -14.94 18.50 10.95
N PHE A 102 -14.90 17.48 11.79
CA PHE A 102 -15.47 17.53 13.13
C PHE A 102 -14.74 18.57 14.00
N GLN A 103 -13.41 18.48 14.13
CA GLN A 103 -12.64 19.35 15.02
C GLN A 103 -12.73 20.86 14.71
N ASN A 104 -13.09 21.23 13.47
CA ASN A 104 -13.22 22.64 13.02
C ASN A 104 -14.63 23.01 12.52
N SER A 105 -15.65 22.19 12.78
CA SER A 105 -17.02 22.49 12.33
C SER A 105 -17.75 23.48 13.24
N LEU A 106 -18.78 24.13 12.67
CA LEU A 106 -19.82 24.81 13.45
C LEU A 106 -20.49 23.86 14.47
N VAL A 107 -20.47 22.54 14.27
CA VAL A 107 -20.98 21.56 15.25
C VAL A 107 -20.16 21.60 16.54
N THR A 108 -18.84 21.66 16.43
CA THR A 108 -17.94 21.78 17.60
C THR A 108 -18.02 23.17 18.23
N GLN A 109 -18.06 24.24 17.42
CA GLN A 109 -18.16 25.62 17.94
C GLN A 109 -19.54 25.95 18.55
N MET A 110 -20.63 25.46 17.97
CA MET A 110 -21.96 25.56 18.58
C MET A 110 -22.06 24.60 19.76
N GLY A 111 -21.42 23.42 19.70
CA GLY A 111 -21.22 22.54 20.84
C GLY A 111 -20.53 23.26 22.01
N ASP A 112 -19.46 24.02 21.76
CA ASP A 112 -18.78 24.90 22.73
C ASP A 112 -19.66 26.03 23.26
N PHE A 113 -20.43 26.67 22.38
CA PHE A 113 -21.36 27.73 22.76
C PHE A 113 -22.51 27.19 23.64
N TYR A 114 -23.06 26.02 23.31
CA TYR A 114 -24.04 25.31 24.11
C TYR A 114 -23.42 24.63 25.34
N ARG A 115 -22.12 24.25 25.34
CA ARG A 115 -21.36 23.80 26.53
C ARG A 115 -21.40 24.87 27.62
N GLY A 116 -21.28 26.15 27.25
CA GLY A 116 -21.39 27.28 28.18
C GLY A 116 -22.82 27.55 28.67
N TYR A 117 -23.84 27.24 27.87
CA TYR A 117 -25.26 27.51 28.20
C TYR A 117 -25.97 26.35 28.92
N GLN A 118 -25.55 25.10 28.68
CA GLN A 118 -26.16 23.88 29.21
C GLN A 118 -25.44 23.32 30.45
N ALA A 119 -24.20 23.75 30.75
CA ALA A 119 -23.51 23.42 32.00
C ALA A 119 -24.30 23.86 33.26
N ASP A 120 -25.17 24.87 33.14
CA ASP A 120 -26.07 25.32 34.22
C ASP A 120 -27.37 24.48 34.35
N HIS A 121 -27.68 23.60 33.38
CA HIS A 121 -28.98 22.89 33.30
C HIS A 121 -28.87 21.35 33.19
N GLY A 122 -27.67 20.78 33.33
CA GLY A 122 -27.47 19.32 33.47
C GLY A 122 -27.83 18.46 32.25
N LEU A 123 -28.01 19.06 31.07
CA LEU A 123 -28.26 18.39 29.79
C LEU A 123 -27.00 18.51 28.93
N TYR A 124 -25.99 17.70 29.22
CA TYR A 124 -24.78 17.60 28.41
C TYR A 124 -25.01 16.56 27.30
N ARG A 125 -24.54 16.82 26.08
CA ARG A 125 -24.46 15.83 24.99
C ARG A 125 -23.07 15.94 24.37
N GLU A 126 -22.19 14.99 24.69
CA GLU A 126 -20.84 14.96 24.13
C GLU A 126 -20.83 14.07 22.90
N VAL A 127 -20.46 14.63 21.75
CA VAL A 127 -20.29 13.82 20.53
C VAL A 127 -18.86 13.25 20.54
N ASP A 128 -18.70 12.03 21.05
CA ASP A 128 -17.45 11.25 21.06
C ASP A 128 -17.27 10.50 19.72
N ILE A 129 -16.77 11.19 18.69
CA ILE A 129 -16.43 10.59 17.39
C ILE A 129 -15.27 9.61 17.49
N ASP A 130 -14.34 9.86 18.42
CA ASP A 130 -13.22 8.97 18.65
C ASP A 130 -13.73 7.58 19.09
N SER A 131 -14.88 7.50 19.78
CA SER A 131 -15.52 6.21 20.08
C SER A 131 -16.00 5.47 18.84
N PHE A 132 -16.53 6.17 17.83
CA PHE A 132 -16.99 5.54 16.58
C PHE A 132 -15.81 4.98 15.78
N SER A 133 -14.75 5.77 15.61
CA SER A 133 -13.52 5.32 14.94
C SER A 133 -12.91 4.10 15.64
N ARG A 134 -12.79 4.15 16.97
CA ARG A 134 -12.20 3.07 17.78
C ARG A 134 -12.97 1.75 17.73
N GLU A 135 -14.26 1.78 17.39
CA GLU A 135 -15.11 0.59 17.25
C GLU A 135 -14.83 -0.16 15.93
N ILE A 136 -14.26 0.52 14.92
CA ILE A 136 -13.88 -0.07 13.62
C ILE A 136 -12.47 -0.65 13.75
N LYS A 137 -12.39 -1.98 13.75
CA LYS A 137 -11.16 -2.77 13.95
C LYS A 137 -10.61 -3.37 12.67
N ASP A 138 -11.47 -3.63 11.71
CA ASP A 138 -11.08 -4.05 10.37
C ASP A 138 -12.04 -3.47 9.33
N ALA A 139 -11.56 -3.37 8.09
CA ALA A 139 -12.37 -2.95 6.97
C ALA A 139 -11.94 -3.68 5.69
N TRP A 140 -12.84 -3.76 4.73
CA TRP A 140 -12.50 -4.14 3.38
C TRP A 140 -13.15 -3.19 2.37
N ILE A 141 -12.44 -2.94 1.27
CA ILE A 141 -12.88 -2.09 0.17
C ILE A 141 -12.88 -2.93 -1.10
N GLU A 142 -14.01 -3.03 -1.77
CA GLU A 142 -14.15 -3.68 -3.07
C GLU A 142 -14.53 -2.65 -4.14
N ILE A 143 -13.85 -2.68 -5.27
CA ILE A 143 -14.17 -1.84 -6.43
C ILE A 143 -14.45 -2.69 -7.66
N SER A 144 -15.44 -2.27 -8.45
CA SER A 144 -15.77 -2.82 -9.77
C SER A 144 -15.52 -1.77 -10.83
N ILE A 145 -14.72 -2.12 -11.83
CA ILE A 145 -14.45 -1.28 -13.00
C ILE A 145 -15.01 -1.98 -14.24
N GLU A 146 -15.90 -1.32 -14.95
CA GLU A 146 -16.54 -1.81 -16.18
C GLU A 146 -16.23 -0.89 -17.35
N TRP A 147 -16.16 -1.46 -18.56
CA TRP A 147 -16.19 -0.67 -19.78
C TRP A 147 -17.59 -0.09 -20.01
N SER A 148 -17.70 1.22 -20.21
CA SER A 148 -18.99 1.84 -20.53
C SER A 148 -19.05 2.34 -21.96
N GLU A 149 -19.88 1.67 -22.76
CA GLU A 149 -20.30 2.10 -24.10
C GLU A 149 -21.25 3.31 -24.07
N SER A 150 -21.83 3.63 -22.91
CA SER A 150 -22.80 4.74 -22.76
C SER A 150 -22.13 6.09 -22.51
N LEU A 151 -20.84 6.09 -22.16
CA LEU A 151 -20.04 7.30 -22.06
C LEU A 151 -19.59 7.76 -23.46
N ASN A 152 -19.32 9.06 -23.60
CA ASN A 152 -18.84 9.64 -24.86
C ASN A 152 -17.54 10.44 -24.62
N PRO A 153 -16.37 9.91 -25.04
CA PRO A 153 -16.17 8.62 -25.71
C PRO A 153 -16.39 7.40 -24.77
N PRO A 154 -16.60 6.18 -25.31
CA PRO A 154 -16.57 4.95 -24.53
C PRO A 154 -15.25 4.81 -23.79
N GLN A 155 -15.33 4.48 -22.50
CA GLN A 155 -14.17 4.44 -21.60
C GLN A 155 -14.50 3.62 -20.35
N PRO A 156 -13.50 3.13 -19.60
CA PRO A 156 -13.75 2.46 -18.33
C PRO A 156 -14.33 3.41 -17.28
N GLN A 157 -15.21 2.86 -16.44
CA GLN A 157 -15.85 3.56 -15.34
C GLN A 157 -15.84 2.67 -14.10
N LEU A 158 -15.56 3.27 -12.95
CA LEU A 158 -15.72 2.60 -11.66
C LEU A 158 -17.22 2.65 -11.30
N THR A 159 -17.89 1.52 -11.46
CA THR A 159 -19.35 1.37 -11.35
C THR A 159 -19.80 1.06 -9.93
N ARG A 160 -18.95 0.42 -9.12
CA ARG A 160 -19.26 0.09 -7.72
C ARG A 160 -18.05 0.24 -6.81
N TYR A 161 -18.29 0.81 -5.64
CA TYR A 161 -17.35 0.90 -4.52
C TYR A 161 -18.08 0.39 -3.28
N THR A 162 -17.69 -0.73 -2.72
CA THR A 162 -18.33 -1.35 -1.55
C THR A 162 -17.37 -1.33 -0.38
N ILE A 163 -17.88 -0.95 0.79
CA ILE A 163 -17.17 -1.07 2.06
C ILE A 163 -17.83 -2.14 2.91
N GLY A 164 -17.00 -2.96 3.54
CA GLY A 164 -17.36 -3.65 4.78
C GLY A 164 -16.51 -3.20 5.94
N LEU A 165 -17.08 -3.26 7.13
CA LEU A 165 -16.47 -2.91 8.40
C LEU A 165 -16.65 -4.08 9.37
N ASN A 166 -15.66 -4.36 10.21
CA ASN A 166 -15.70 -5.46 11.17
C ASN A 166 -16.27 -6.76 10.55
N GLN A 167 -15.67 -7.17 9.44
CA GLN A 167 -15.94 -8.37 8.66
C GLN A 167 -17.27 -8.43 7.92
N ASN A 168 -18.17 -7.46 8.12
CA ASN A 168 -19.50 -7.45 7.52
C ASN A 168 -19.60 -6.36 6.46
N GLU A 169 -20.32 -6.63 5.36
CA GLU A 169 -20.65 -5.57 4.39
C GLU A 169 -21.40 -4.44 5.09
N PHE A 170 -21.07 -3.20 4.77
CA PHE A 170 -21.67 -2.02 5.37
C PHE A 170 -22.59 -1.29 4.37
N ALA A 171 -22.05 -0.84 3.23
CA ALA A 171 -22.79 -0.22 2.14
C ALA A 171 -21.96 -0.11 0.86
N SER A 172 -22.62 0.21 -0.25
CA SER A 172 -22.00 0.46 -1.56
C SER A 172 -22.29 1.87 -2.08
N ILE A 173 -21.38 2.42 -2.88
CA ILE A 173 -21.64 3.53 -3.81
C ILE A 173 -21.68 2.93 -5.21
N VAL A 174 -22.73 3.24 -5.97
CA VAL A 174 -23.03 2.68 -7.28
C VAL A 174 -23.22 3.82 -8.28
N ALA A 175 -22.49 3.78 -9.39
CA ALA A 175 -22.64 4.71 -10.49
C ALA A 175 -23.42 4.04 -11.63
N SER A 176 -24.40 4.76 -12.20
CA SER A 176 -25.09 4.32 -13.40
C SER A 176 -24.10 4.20 -14.56
N ARG A 177 -24.37 3.26 -15.48
CA ARG A 177 -23.51 3.02 -16.65
C ARG A 177 -23.35 4.24 -17.55
N ASP A 178 -24.31 5.16 -17.57
CA ASP A 178 -24.19 6.42 -18.31
C ASP A 178 -23.48 7.54 -17.52
N GLY A 179 -23.01 7.25 -16.30
CA GLY A 179 -22.30 8.17 -15.41
C GLY A 179 -23.13 9.36 -14.91
N LYS A 180 -24.45 9.35 -15.09
CA LYS A 180 -25.32 10.48 -14.73
C LYS A 180 -25.85 10.44 -13.32
N LYS A 181 -25.94 9.25 -12.71
CA LYS A 181 -26.46 9.06 -11.37
C LYS A 181 -25.46 8.28 -10.53
N VAL A 182 -25.17 8.77 -9.34
CA VAL A 182 -24.36 8.06 -8.34
C VAL A 182 -25.19 7.95 -7.08
N THR A 183 -25.40 6.72 -6.62
CA THR A 183 -26.25 6.37 -5.47
C THR A 183 -25.50 5.58 -4.42
N MET A 184 -25.92 5.64 -3.16
CA MET A 184 -25.34 4.82 -2.10
C MET A 184 -26.29 3.70 -1.68
N GLU A 185 -26.05 2.49 -2.17
CA GLU A 185 -26.96 1.34 -2.09
C GLU A 185 -26.51 0.31 -1.05
N ASP A 186 -27.29 -0.77 -0.90
CA ASP A 186 -26.90 -1.99 -0.19
C ASP A 186 -26.49 -1.80 1.29
N PHE A 187 -27.17 -0.92 2.02
CA PHE A 187 -26.92 -0.75 3.44
C PHE A 187 -27.30 -2.00 4.25
N ASN A 188 -26.31 -2.59 4.94
CA ASN A 188 -26.53 -3.74 5.79
C ASN A 188 -27.12 -3.34 7.15
N LEU A 189 -28.43 -3.50 7.31
CA LEU A 189 -29.13 -3.09 8.54
C LEU A 189 -28.88 -4.03 9.71
N ASN A 190 -28.44 -5.25 9.40
CA ASN A 190 -28.09 -6.25 10.39
C ASN A 190 -26.61 -6.13 10.80
N HIS A 191 -25.92 -5.09 10.36
CA HIS A 191 -24.54 -4.87 10.74
C HIS A 191 -24.41 -4.83 12.27
N PRO A 192 -23.44 -5.54 12.88
CA PRO A 192 -23.27 -5.57 14.34
C PRO A 192 -23.16 -4.20 14.99
N PHE A 193 -22.55 -3.22 14.30
CA PHE A 193 -22.55 -1.82 14.74
C PHE A 193 -23.94 -1.23 14.92
N ILE A 194 -24.87 -1.53 14.01
CA ILE A 194 -26.24 -1.00 14.02
C ILE A 194 -27.06 -1.76 15.07
N GLN A 195 -26.83 -3.07 15.22
CA GLN A 195 -27.57 -3.91 16.17
C GLN A 195 -27.13 -3.79 17.64
N LYS A 196 -26.00 -3.14 17.96
CA LYS A 196 -25.52 -2.92 19.35
C LYS A 196 -26.48 -2.13 20.25
N LYS A 197 -27.65 -1.73 19.74
CA LYS A 197 -28.64 -0.85 20.34
C LYS A 197 -29.25 -1.30 21.68
N GLU A 198 -29.20 -2.57 22.04
CA GLU A 198 -30.10 -3.08 23.10
C GLU A 198 -29.46 -3.47 24.45
N LYS A 199 -28.12 -3.52 24.60
CA LYS A 199 -27.54 -4.18 25.79
C LYS A 199 -26.59 -3.38 26.68
N GLU A 200 -26.00 -2.27 26.24
CA GLU A 200 -25.03 -1.54 27.05
C GLU A 200 -25.16 -0.03 26.88
N ASN A 201 -24.65 0.72 27.86
CA ASN A 201 -24.45 2.17 27.81
C ASN A 201 -23.52 2.53 26.62
N ASN A 202 -24.05 2.50 25.40
CA ASN A 202 -23.30 2.88 24.20
C ASN A 202 -22.89 4.36 24.30
N PRO A 203 -21.74 4.75 23.74
CA PRO A 203 -21.39 6.16 23.54
C PRO A 203 -22.54 6.86 22.83
N GLU A 204 -22.96 8.03 23.33
CA GLU A 204 -24.16 8.75 22.81
C GLU A 204 -24.09 8.95 21.28
N THR A 205 -22.89 9.19 20.74
CA THR A 205 -22.61 9.37 19.30
C THR A 205 -22.95 8.16 18.45
N LEU A 206 -22.53 6.97 18.87
CA LEU A 206 -22.84 5.74 18.13
C LEU A 206 -24.35 5.49 18.15
N GLY A 207 -25.00 5.73 19.30
CA GLY A 207 -26.47 5.65 19.42
C GLY A 207 -27.20 6.62 18.49
N ASN A 208 -26.75 7.87 18.41
CA ASN A 208 -27.33 8.91 17.55
C ASN A 208 -27.14 8.60 16.06
N PHE A 209 -25.98 8.08 15.68
CA PHE A 209 -25.71 7.63 14.32
C PHE A 209 -26.68 6.53 13.88
N ILE A 210 -26.82 5.49 14.72
CA ILE A 210 -27.72 4.36 14.47
C ILE A 210 -29.17 4.84 14.38
N TYR A 211 -29.59 5.70 15.31
CA TYR A 211 -30.93 6.28 15.30
C TYR A 211 -31.21 7.07 14.02
N SER A 212 -30.26 7.90 13.59
CA SER A 212 -30.38 8.70 12.37
C SER A 212 -30.41 7.84 11.12
N LEU A 213 -29.57 6.79 11.08
CA LEU A 213 -29.54 5.82 9.99
C LEU A 213 -30.87 5.08 9.86
N GLU A 214 -31.39 4.50 10.95
CA GLU A 214 -32.67 3.76 10.95
C GLU A 214 -33.86 4.63 10.53
N ASN A 215 -33.92 5.87 11.00
CA ASN A 215 -34.99 6.79 10.63
C ASN A 215 -34.95 7.15 9.15
N LEU A 216 -33.76 7.40 8.62
CA LEU A 216 -33.56 7.64 7.19
C LEU A 216 -34.01 6.44 6.36
N LEU A 217 -33.59 5.24 6.78
CA LEU A 217 -34.02 3.98 6.18
C LEU A 217 -35.54 3.80 6.22
N GLY A 218 -36.18 4.17 7.33
CA GLY A 218 -37.65 4.21 7.46
C GLY A 218 -38.31 5.16 6.46
N ILE A 219 -37.74 6.35 6.26
CA ILE A 219 -38.21 7.31 5.25
C ILE A 219 -38.10 6.72 3.85
N VAL A 220 -36.99 6.07 3.51
CA VAL A 220 -36.81 5.50 2.17
C VAL A 220 -37.70 4.28 1.93
N ARG A 221 -37.87 3.37 2.90
CA ARG A 221 -38.83 2.24 2.79
C ARG A 221 -40.24 2.71 2.45
N LYS A 222 -40.69 3.83 3.03
CA LYS A 222 -42.00 4.42 2.72
C LYS A 222 -42.10 4.93 1.28
N HIS A 223 -41.00 5.40 0.70
CA HIS A 223 -40.99 5.98 -0.64
C HIS A 223 -40.66 4.98 -1.76
N SER A 224 -39.96 3.88 -1.47
CA SER A 224 -39.53 2.92 -2.50
C SER A 224 -40.56 1.84 -2.84
N ASN A 225 -41.63 1.66 -2.05
CA ASN A 225 -42.56 0.52 -2.14
C ASN A 225 -41.87 -0.86 -2.08
N ASP A 226 -40.58 -0.92 -1.75
CA ASP A 226 -39.77 -2.12 -1.71
C ASP A 226 -39.72 -2.67 -0.28
N LYS A 227 -40.03 -3.97 -0.14
CA LYS A 227 -40.08 -4.70 1.14
C LYS A 227 -38.85 -5.58 1.36
N SER A 228 -37.83 -5.47 0.52
CA SER A 228 -36.58 -6.22 0.66
C SER A 228 -35.84 -5.82 1.96
N ASP A 229 -35.10 -6.79 2.53
CA ASP A 229 -34.26 -6.58 3.71
C ASP A 229 -33.04 -5.69 3.40
N THR A 230 -32.70 -5.57 2.11
CA THR A 230 -31.66 -4.69 1.57
C THR A 230 -32.32 -3.40 1.08
N ILE A 231 -32.34 -2.35 1.91
CA ILE A 231 -32.85 -1.06 1.43
C ILE A 231 -31.75 -0.45 0.55
N SER A 232 -31.97 -0.42 -0.77
CA SER A 232 -31.23 0.48 -1.65
C SER A 232 -31.63 1.91 -1.28
N LEU A 233 -30.85 2.55 -0.40
CA LEU A 233 -31.00 3.96 -0.14
C LEU A 233 -30.61 4.71 -1.42
N PHE A 234 -31.55 5.22 -2.21
CA PHE A 234 -31.17 6.04 -3.37
C PHE A 234 -30.74 7.44 -2.91
N PHE A 235 -29.58 7.54 -2.26
CA PHE A 235 -28.90 8.79 -1.99
C PHE A 235 -28.19 9.25 -3.23
N ASN A 236 -28.80 10.16 -3.98
CA ASN A 236 -28.03 10.83 -5.02
C ASN A 236 -26.85 11.56 -4.35
N ILE A 237 -25.62 11.23 -4.72
CA ILE A 237 -24.43 11.97 -4.30
C ILE A 237 -24.22 13.08 -5.33
N PRO A 238 -24.67 14.32 -5.06
CA PRO A 238 -24.65 15.37 -6.06
C PRO A 238 -23.21 15.64 -6.51
N THR A 239 -23.02 16.04 -7.77
CA THR A 239 -21.71 16.39 -8.37
C THR A 239 -20.69 15.25 -8.55
N GLN A 240 -20.96 14.04 -8.08
CA GLN A 240 -20.09 12.88 -8.27
C GLN A 240 -20.43 12.15 -9.58
N LYS A 241 -19.40 11.71 -10.33
CA LYS A 241 -19.54 11.05 -11.65
C LYS A 241 -19.05 9.58 -11.67
N SER A 242 -18.45 9.14 -10.57
CA SER A 242 -17.82 7.83 -10.41
C SER A 242 -18.24 7.26 -9.05
N ALA A 243 -18.29 5.94 -8.88
CA ALA A 243 -18.55 5.38 -7.56
C ALA A 243 -17.39 5.60 -6.56
N LEU A 244 -16.19 5.98 -7.04
CA LEU A 244 -15.06 6.28 -6.16
C LEU A 244 -15.30 7.56 -5.34
N PRO A 245 -15.22 7.50 -4.00
CA PRO A 245 -15.34 8.69 -3.15
C PRO A 245 -14.27 9.74 -3.42
N LYS A 246 -14.60 11.01 -3.15
CA LYS A 246 -13.61 12.10 -3.11
C LYS A 246 -12.89 12.09 -1.75
N TRP A 247 -11.61 11.72 -1.76
CA TRP A 247 -10.81 11.67 -0.53
C TRP A 247 -10.67 13.03 0.16
N GLY A 248 -10.72 13.05 1.49
CA GLY A 248 -10.63 14.28 2.29
C GLY A 248 -11.87 15.19 2.22
N HIS A 249 -12.94 14.77 1.54
CA HIS A 249 -14.17 15.56 1.41
C HIS A 249 -15.35 14.85 2.08
N LYS A 250 -16.09 15.60 2.90
CA LYS A 250 -17.36 15.17 3.47
C LYS A 250 -18.42 15.03 2.38
N PHE A 251 -19.31 14.05 2.52
CA PHE A 251 -20.50 13.99 1.68
C PHE A 251 -21.36 15.25 1.81
N GLU A 252 -21.99 15.63 0.70
CA GLU A 252 -22.95 16.72 0.65
C GLU A 252 -24.28 16.28 1.27
N GLU A 253 -25.06 17.25 1.79
CA GLU A 253 -26.37 16.97 2.37
C GLU A 253 -27.35 16.51 1.26
N PRO A 254 -27.98 15.33 1.39
CA PRO A 254 -28.90 14.84 0.39
C PRO A 254 -30.14 15.74 0.29
N ASP A 255 -30.68 15.92 -0.93
CA ASP A 255 -31.92 16.68 -1.16
C ASP A 255 -33.11 16.17 -0.32
N LEU A 256 -33.10 14.87 0.00
CA LEU A 256 -34.07 14.18 0.85
C LEU A 256 -34.19 14.78 2.27
N TRP A 257 -33.28 15.63 2.73
CA TRP A 257 -33.30 16.13 4.11
C TRP A 257 -34.00 17.49 4.26
N THR A 258 -34.50 18.06 3.16
CA THR A 258 -35.14 19.39 3.12
C THR A 258 -36.64 19.39 3.47
N GLY A 259 -37.22 18.25 3.88
CA GLY A 259 -38.66 18.08 4.18
C GLY A 259 -38.96 17.66 5.63
N VAL A 260 -40.18 17.93 6.10
CA VAL A 260 -40.73 17.36 7.35
C VAL A 260 -41.32 15.99 7.02
N TYR A 261 -40.82 14.93 7.66
CA TYR A 261 -41.29 13.57 7.40
C TYR A 261 -42.13 13.03 8.56
N GLU A 262 -43.36 12.62 8.29
CA GLU A 262 -44.18 11.87 9.24
C GLU A 262 -43.79 10.39 9.20
N ILE A 263 -43.23 9.86 10.30
CA ILE A 263 -43.03 8.42 10.48
C ILE A 263 -44.23 7.85 11.25
N LEU A 264 -44.73 6.70 10.82
CA LEU A 264 -45.85 6.01 11.47
C LEU A 264 -45.21 4.88 12.26
N TYR A 265 -45.16 5.04 13.58
CA TYR A 265 -44.96 3.93 14.50
C TYR A 265 -46.27 3.74 15.25
N GLU A 266 -46.85 2.54 15.16
CA GLU A 266 -47.91 2.06 16.06
C GLU A 266 -48.95 3.13 16.45
N ASP A 267 -49.71 3.64 15.47
CA ASP A 267 -50.79 4.63 15.65
C ASP A 267 -50.40 5.99 16.27
N LYS A 268 -49.11 6.34 16.31
CA LYS A 268 -48.61 7.68 16.65
C LYS A 268 -48.07 8.41 15.41
N HIS A 269 -48.61 9.61 15.17
CA HIS A 269 -48.01 10.57 14.24
C HIS A 269 -46.83 11.25 14.94
N GLU A 270 -45.61 10.81 14.65
CA GLU A 270 -44.40 11.55 15.04
C GLU A 270 -43.77 12.16 13.78
N SER A 271 -43.72 13.50 13.76
CA SER A 271 -42.92 14.23 12.77
C SER A 271 -41.46 14.16 13.19
N ILE A 272 -40.62 13.46 12.42
CA ILE A 272 -39.18 13.48 12.66
C ILE A 272 -38.59 14.67 11.91
N GLN A 273 -38.22 15.70 12.66
CA GLN A 273 -37.35 16.75 12.16
C GLN A 273 -35.96 16.50 12.74
N PHE A 274 -35.03 16.07 11.88
CA PHE A 274 -33.62 16.11 12.26
C PHE A 274 -33.17 17.56 12.40
N THR A 275 -32.56 17.90 13.52
CA THR A 275 -31.89 19.19 13.67
C THR A 275 -30.73 19.28 12.68
N TYR A 276 -30.34 20.51 12.30
CA TYR A 276 -29.16 20.69 11.46
C TYR A 276 -27.92 20.01 12.05
N LEU A 277 -27.75 20.03 13.38
CA LEU A 277 -26.64 19.37 14.06
C LEU A 277 -26.64 17.85 13.87
N GLU A 278 -27.76 17.17 14.16
CA GLU A 278 -27.89 15.71 13.99
C GLU A 278 -27.64 15.30 12.54
N ARG A 279 -28.05 16.15 11.59
CA ARG A 279 -27.79 15.94 10.16
C ARG A 279 -26.30 16.00 9.84
N GLN A 280 -25.61 17.02 10.33
CA GLN A 280 -24.18 17.15 10.12
C GLN A 280 -23.39 16.02 10.81
N GLU A 281 -23.77 15.64 12.02
CA GLU A 281 -23.16 14.53 12.77
C GLU A 281 -23.26 13.21 12.00
N PHE A 282 -24.47 12.85 11.53
CA PHE A 282 -24.68 11.66 10.71
C PHE A 282 -23.83 11.67 9.44
N LEU A 283 -23.79 12.79 8.70
CA LEU A 283 -23.01 12.88 7.47
C LEU A 283 -21.50 12.74 7.72
N ILE A 284 -20.99 13.27 8.83
CA ILE A 284 -19.58 13.12 9.21
C ILE A 284 -19.28 11.64 9.48
N LEU A 285 -20.08 10.98 10.31
CA LEU A 285 -19.88 9.57 10.67
C LEU A 285 -20.06 8.63 9.46
N LEU A 286 -21.04 8.90 8.60
CA LEU A 286 -21.22 8.18 7.34
C LEU A 286 -20.03 8.39 6.41
N THR A 287 -19.50 9.61 6.32
CA THR A 287 -18.29 9.90 5.54
C THR A 287 -17.10 9.15 6.13
N GLN A 288 -16.91 9.14 7.46
CA GLN A 288 -15.84 8.39 8.10
C GLN A 288 -15.92 6.89 7.77
N ALA A 289 -17.11 6.30 7.88
CA ALA A 289 -17.34 4.88 7.56
C ALA A 289 -17.09 4.56 6.08
N MET A 290 -17.55 5.40 5.15
CA MET A 290 -17.52 5.12 3.71
C MET A 290 -16.24 5.60 2.99
N VAL A 291 -15.64 6.70 3.44
CA VAL A 291 -14.49 7.35 2.79
C VAL A 291 -13.21 7.08 3.58
N GLY A 292 -13.28 6.98 4.91
CA GLY A 292 -12.13 6.82 5.79
C GLY A 292 -11.26 5.62 5.44
N PRO A 293 -11.78 4.38 5.41
CA PRO A 293 -11.00 3.20 5.05
C PRO A 293 -10.38 3.28 3.64
N GLY A 294 -11.12 3.81 2.65
CA GLY A 294 -10.60 4.02 1.30
C GLY A 294 -9.49 5.06 1.21
N GLN A 295 -9.57 6.12 2.03
CA GLN A 295 -8.52 7.13 2.14
C GLN A 295 -7.26 6.54 2.79
N LEU A 296 -7.41 5.72 3.83
CA LEU A 296 -6.29 4.99 4.44
C LEU A 296 -5.65 4.02 3.44
N LEU A 297 -6.45 3.27 2.68
CA LEU A 297 -5.95 2.39 1.61
C LEU A 297 -5.16 3.19 0.57
N ARG A 298 -5.67 4.35 0.12
CA ARG A 298 -4.91 5.24 -0.79
C ARG A 298 -3.58 5.66 -0.20
N ASP A 299 -3.55 6.05 1.07
CA ASP A 299 -2.34 6.53 1.73
C ASP A 299 -1.32 5.39 1.94
N GLU A 300 -1.77 4.16 2.13
CA GLU A 300 -0.92 2.97 2.13
C GLU A 300 -0.41 2.61 0.73
N LEU A 301 -1.25 2.65 -0.30
CA LEU A 301 -0.84 2.43 -1.70
C LEU A 301 0.16 3.49 -2.20
N ARG A 302 0.16 4.70 -1.61
CA ARG A 302 1.18 5.72 -1.91
C ARG A 302 2.57 5.33 -1.44
N LYS A 303 2.64 4.56 -0.36
CA LYS A 303 3.87 4.02 0.22
C LYS A 303 4.25 2.67 -0.38
N PHE A 304 3.65 2.33 -1.53
CA PHE A 304 4.00 1.12 -2.26
C PHE A 304 5.27 1.35 -3.06
N ARG A 305 6.27 0.52 -2.79
CA ARG A 305 7.53 0.49 -3.54
C ARG A 305 7.63 -0.75 -4.39
N TYR A 306 8.04 -0.57 -5.64
CA TYR A 306 8.23 -1.64 -6.60
C TYR A 306 9.64 -1.63 -7.17
N LEU A 307 10.34 -2.75 -7.04
CA LEU A 307 11.65 -3.01 -7.62
C LEU A 307 11.53 -4.14 -8.65
N GLY A 308 11.74 -3.80 -9.93
CA GLY A 308 11.63 -4.74 -11.03
C GLY A 308 12.79 -5.76 -11.10
N PRO A 309 12.71 -6.70 -12.05
CA PRO A 309 13.61 -7.86 -12.12
C PRO A 309 15.00 -7.52 -12.64
N ILE A 310 15.11 -6.52 -13.51
CA ILE A 310 16.37 -6.06 -14.09
C ILE A 310 16.65 -4.65 -13.59
N ARG A 311 17.79 -4.49 -12.92
CA ARG A 311 18.18 -3.22 -12.29
C ARG A 311 19.31 -2.58 -13.10
N GLU A 312 19.17 -1.29 -13.37
CA GLU A 312 20.15 -0.53 -14.14
C GLU A 312 21.39 -0.21 -13.29
N ILE A 313 22.54 -0.19 -13.97
CA ILE A 313 23.81 0.16 -13.36
C ILE A 313 24.09 1.64 -13.68
N PRO A 314 24.31 2.51 -12.67
CA PRO A 314 24.63 3.90 -12.90
C PRO A 314 25.88 4.06 -13.78
N PRO A 315 25.88 4.91 -14.83
CA PRO A 315 27.08 5.17 -15.63
C PRO A 315 28.18 5.88 -14.81
N ARG A 316 29.41 5.93 -15.35
CA ARG A 316 30.57 6.51 -14.64
C ARG A 316 30.40 7.96 -14.17
N TYR A 317 29.63 8.75 -14.91
CA TYR A 317 29.34 10.15 -14.59
C TYR A 317 27.89 10.32 -14.11
N PHE A 318 27.41 9.36 -13.32
CA PHE A 318 26.08 9.41 -12.75
C PHE A 318 25.95 10.60 -11.80
N GLU A 319 25.03 11.50 -12.11
CA GLU A 319 24.57 12.52 -11.17
C GLU A 319 23.28 12.03 -10.54
N ALA A 320 23.31 11.83 -9.22
CA ALA A 320 22.12 11.49 -8.47
C ALA A 320 21.06 12.58 -8.64
N GLY A 321 19.81 12.15 -8.85
CA GLY A 321 18.69 13.08 -8.96
C GLY A 321 18.56 13.91 -7.67
N LYS A 322 18.41 15.23 -7.78
CA LYS A 322 18.37 16.12 -6.60
C LYS A 322 17.14 15.94 -5.69
N SER A 323 16.15 15.16 -6.12
CA SER A 323 14.94 14.85 -5.38
C SER A 323 14.68 13.35 -5.40
N LYS A 324 14.07 12.81 -4.32
CA LYS A 324 13.54 11.44 -4.32
C LYS A 324 12.59 11.27 -5.50
N ASN A 325 12.92 10.34 -6.40
CA ASN A 325 12.12 10.05 -7.58
C ASN A 325 11.69 8.59 -7.54
N GLU A 326 10.45 8.38 -7.06
CA GLU A 326 9.89 7.03 -6.89
C GLU A 326 9.80 6.23 -8.19
N PHE A 327 9.81 6.88 -9.36
CA PHE A 327 9.69 6.21 -10.68
C PHE A 327 10.94 5.42 -11.06
N ARG A 328 12.06 5.74 -10.41
CA ARG A 328 13.35 5.10 -10.61
C ARG A 328 13.54 3.88 -9.71
N TRP A 329 12.55 3.51 -8.89
CA TRP A 329 12.61 2.26 -8.13
C TRP A 329 12.43 1.04 -9.02
N ALA A 330 11.55 1.11 -10.02
CA ALA A 330 11.30 0.00 -10.94
C ALA A 330 12.59 -0.51 -11.59
N ASN A 331 13.52 0.38 -11.93
CA ASN A 331 14.83 0.05 -12.50
C ASN A 331 16.00 0.10 -11.52
N GLY A 332 15.73 0.30 -10.23
CA GLY A 332 16.73 0.32 -9.15
C GLY A 332 17.61 1.57 -9.06
N LEU A 333 17.50 2.56 -9.97
CA LEU A 333 18.30 3.78 -9.90
C LEU A 333 17.98 4.66 -8.70
N ALA A 334 16.75 4.60 -8.17
CA ALA A 334 16.36 5.31 -6.96
C ALA A 334 17.21 4.90 -5.74
N ALA A 335 17.64 3.64 -5.66
CA ALA A 335 18.51 3.18 -4.58
C ALA A 335 19.85 3.94 -4.58
N TRP A 336 20.43 4.14 -5.77
CA TRP A 336 21.66 4.89 -5.95
C TRP A 336 21.50 6.38 -5.68
N ASP A 337 20.34 6.95 -6.05
CA ASP A 337 19.99 8.33 -5.72
C ASP A 337 19.94 8.55 -4.20
N ILE A 338 19.29 7.64 -3.46
CA ILE A 338 19.15 7.70 -2.00
C ILE A 338 20.51 7.56 -1.32
N LEU A 339 21.32 6.56 -1.70
CA LEU A 339 22.66 6.36 -1.13
C LEU A 339 23.59 7.56 -1.37
N SER A 340 23.41 8.28 -2.47
CA SER A 340 24.20 9.48 -2.77
C SER A 340 23.81 10.69 -1.91
N GLN A 341 22.64 10.64 -1.26
CA GLN A 341 22.08 11.75 -0.46
C GLN A 341 22.11 11.47 1.04
N ASP A 342 21.92 10.22 1.44
CA ASP A 342 21.76 9.80 2.83
C ASP A 342 23.06 9.24 3.43
N ASP A 343 23.82 10.12 4.08
CA ASP A 343 25.07 9.79 4.78
C ASP A 343 24.85 8.77 5.93
N LYS A 344 23.62 8.59 6.43
CA LYS A 344 23.31 7.66 7.52
C LYS A 344 22.97 6.26 7.02
N LEU A 345 22.36 6.16 5.84
CA LEU A 345 22.00 4.87 5.24
C LEU A 345 23.23 4.14 4.68
N VAL A 346 24.21 4.87 4.14
CA VAL A 346 25.42 4.29 3.53
C VAL A 346 26.16 3.33 4.47
N PRO A 347 26.48 3.68 5.73
CA PRO A 347 27.11 2.74 6.65
C PRO A 347 26.28 1.48 6.94
N ILE A 348 24.95 1.61 7.03
CA ILE A 348 24.05 0.48 7.33
C ILE A 348 24.04 -0.50 6.15
N VAL A 349 23.94 0.02 4.92
CA VAL A 349 23.98 -0.79 3.70
C VAL A 349 25.38 -1.39 3.51
N SER A 350 26.42 -0.62 3.78
CA SER A 350 27.82 -1.06 3.74
C SER A 350 28.08 -2.25 4.68
N ASP A 351 27.57 -2.18 5.91
CA ASP A 351 27.66 -3.25 6.91
C ASP A 351 26.97 -4.54 6.43
N TRP A 352 25.77 -4.41 5.89
CA TRP A 352 25.01 -5.54 5.33
C TRP A 352 25.67 -6.18 4.11
N MET A 353 26.33 -5.38 3.28
CA MET A 353 27.01 -5.85 2.07
C MET A 353 28.33 -6.56 2.37
N SER A 354 29.10 -6.12 3.37
CA SER A 354 30.50 -6.54 3.58
C SER A 354 30.68 -7.65 4.62
N ARG A 355 29.86 -7.68 5.68
CA ARG A 355 30.05 -8.61 6.81
C ARG A 355 29.91 -10.09 6.44
N GLU A 356 30.73 -10.92 7.09
CA GLU A 356 30.73 -12.39 6.90
C GLU A 356 29.43 -13.06 7.31
N ASP A 357 28.75 -12.56 8.35
CA ASP A 357 27.47 -13.07 8.85
C ASP A 357 26.25 -12.47 8.13
N ARG A 358 26.49 -11.68 7.07
CA ARG A 358 25.49 -10.97 6.27
C ARG A 358 25.60 -11.41 4.80
N LEU A 359 25.54 -10.48 3.82
CA LEU A 359 25.64 -10.86 2.40
C LEU A 359 27.06 -11.30 2.00
N ASN A 360 28.09 -10.83 2.70
CA ASN A 360 29.51 -11.12 2.42
C ASN A 360 29.84 -11.00 0.92
N THR A 361 29.46 -9.87 0.32
CA THR A 361 29.64 -9.63 -1.12
C THR A 361 31.10 -9.39 -1.51
N GLY A 362 31.97 -9.11 -0.53
CA GLY A 362 33.34 -8.65 -0.74
C GLY A 362 33.44 -7.15 -1.04
N TYR A 363 32.33 -6.40 -0.98
CA TYR A 363 32.29 -4.96 -1.18
C TYR A 363 31.64 -4.23 0.00
N SER A 364 32.21 -3.10 0.37
CA SER A 364 31.58 -2.07 1.21
C SER A 364 31.28 -0.80 0.40
N LEU A 365 30.52 0.11 0.99
CA LEU A 365 30.20 1.41 0.42
C LEU A 365 30.89 2.54 1.19
N ASP A 366 31.31 3.56 0.46
CA ASP A 366 31.79 4.83 1.01
C ASP A 366 31.21 6.01 0.23
N LEU A 367 30.89 7.09 0.94
CA LEU A 367 30.34 8.31 0.36
C LEU A 367 31.33 9.46 0.51
N LYS A 368 32.14 9.66 -0.52
CA LYS A 368 33.19 10.69 -0.49
C LYS A 368 32.66 12.07 -0.80
N LYS A 369 33.03 13.01 0.05
CA LYS A 369 32.81 14.46 -0.13
C LYS A 369 34.05 15.08 -0.75
N TYR A 370 33.88 15.83 -1.83
CA TYR A 370 34.99 16.45 -2.55
C TYR A 370 34.57 17.79 -3.16
N ARG A 371 35.54 18.65 -3.45
CA ARG A 371 35.34 19.93 -4.16
C ARG A 371 36.18 19.90 -5.43
N GLU A 372 35.57 20.21 -6.58
CA GLU A 372 36.28 20.28 -7.85
C GLU A 372 36.94 21.66 -7.99
N ILE A 373 38.23 21.68 -8.30
CA ILE A 373 39.02 22.89 -8.49
C ILE A 373 39.49 22.92 -9.94
N GLU A 374 39.01 23.89 -10.71
CA GLU A 374 39.51 24.10 -12.08
C GLU A 374 40.98 24.54 -12.07
N SER A 375 41.73 24.16 -13.09
CA SER A 375 43.16 24.50 -13.18
C SER A 375 43.45 26.01 -13.25
N THR A 376 42.44 26.79 -13.61
CA THR A 376 42.41 28.26 -13.72
C THR A 376 41.86 28.94 -12.47
N ASN A 377 41.34 28.19 -11.50
CA ASN A 377 40.81 28.74 -10.26
C ASN A 377 41.95 29.36 -9.43
N GLU A 378 41.64 30.46 -8.74
CA GLU A 378 42.59 31.22 -7.93
C GLU A 378 43.29 30.36 -6.87
N VAL A 379 42.58 29.43 -6.23
CA VAL A 379 43.14 28.44 -5.29
C VAL A 379 44.26 27.63 -5.95
N MET A 380 44.02 27.13 -7.17
CA MET A 380 45.00 26.30 -7.89
C MET A 380 46.18 27.13 -8.39
N LEU A 381 45.96 28.40 -8.77
CA LEU A 381 47.03 29.32 -9.16
C LEU A 381 47.93 29.65 -7.96
N MET A 382 47.34 29.96 -6.80
CA MET A 382 48.10 30.23 -5.56
C MET A 382 48.93 29.03 -5.11
N LEU A 383 48.40 27.80 -5.24
CA LEU A 383 49.14 26.57 -4.96
C LEU A 383 50.32 26.36 -5.93
N LYS A 384 50.15 26.69 -7.22
CA LYS A 384 51.22 26.59 -8.22
C LYS A 384 52.33 27.65 -8.04
N GLU A 385 51.98 28.83 -7.56
CA GLU A 385 52.92 29.94 -7.31
C GLU A 385 53.65 29.82 -5.95
N ASP A 386 53.39 28.76 -5.17
CA ASP A 386 53.94 28.55 -3.81
C ASP A 386 53.57 29.67 -2.81
N ARG A 387 52.48 30.38 -3.08
CA ARG A 387 51.97 31.51 -2.27
C ARG A 387 50.96 31.08 -1.21
N ALA A 388 50.74 29.77 -1.08
CA ALA A 388 49.69 29.23 -0.23
C ALA A 388 49.87 29.58 1.26
N LEU A 389 51.12 29.63 1.74
CA LEU A 389 51.43 29.98 3.12
C LEU A 389 51.22 31.47 3.45
N GLU A 390 51.28 32.35 2.44
CA GLU A 390 51.10 33.81 2.60
C GLU A 390 49.62 34.22 2.62
N ALA A 391 48.73 33.34 2.13
CA ALA A 391 47.33 33.64 1.87
C ALA A 391 46.36 32.56 2.41
N ILE A 392 46.72 31.85 3.49
CA ILE A 392 45.93 30.74 4.06
C ILE A 392 44.46 31.11 4.26
N LYS A 393 44.17 32.28 4.83
CA LYS A 393 42.78 32.74 5.05
C LYS A 393 41.99 32.90 3.75
N ILE A 394 42.64 33.42 2.71
CA ILE A 394 42.01 33.61 1.39
C ILE A 394 41.76 32.24 0.74
N LEU A 395 42.71 31.31 0.87
CA LEU A 395 42.55 29.94 0.42
C LEU A 395 41.39 29.22 1.10
N GLU A 396 41.27 29.34 2.43
CA GLU A 396 40.16 28.77 3.19
C GLU A 396 38.81 29.36 2.72
N GLU A 397 38.72 30.69 2.59
CA GLU A 397 37.51 31.37 2.12
C GLU A 397 37.12 30.96 0.68
N GLU A 398 38.08 30.85 -0.23
CA GLU A 398 37.82 30.42 -1.62
C GLU A 398 37.46 28.93 -1.71
N LEU A 399 38.11 28.08 -0.92
CA LEU A 399 37.75 26.66 -0.83
C LEU A 399 36.33 26.49 -0.30
N GLU A 400 35.92 27.27 0.72
CA GLU A 400 34.57 27.24 1.30
C GLU A 400 33.47 27.64 0.29
N LYS A 401 33.79 28.53 -0.66
CA LYS A 401 32.86 28.96 -1.73
C LYS A 401 32.60 27.89 -2.78
N LEU A 402 33.51 26.93 -2.96
CA LEU A 402 33.35 25.88 -3.97
C LEU A 402 32.20 24.93 -3.59
N PRO A 403 31.38 24.49 -4.55
CA PRO A 403 30.32 23.53 -4.27
C PRO A 403 30.91 22.20 -3.82
N GLU A 404 30.48 21.72 -2.66
CA GLU A 404 30.77 20.35 -2.22
C GLU A 404 29.93 19.36 -3.02
N LYS A 405 30.61 18.38 -3.62
CA LYS A 405 30.01 17.25 -4.33
C LYS A 405 30.18 15.98 -3.52
N LYS A 406 29.23 15.07 -3.65
CA LYS A 406 29.28 13.72 -3.08
C LYS A 406 29.45 12.69 -4.18
N ARG A 407 30.23 11.64 -3.92
CA ARG A 407 30.41 10.50 -4.81
C ARG A 407 30.33 9.22 -4.01
N LEU A 408 29.37 8.38 -4.37
CA LEU A 408 29.28 7.02 -3.84
C LEU A 408 30.32 6.13 -4.55
N LEU A 409 31.07 5.39 -3.76
CA LEU A 409 32.09 4.44 -4.21
C LEU A 409 31.82 3.08 -3.56
N LEU A 410 32.24 2.02 -4.25
CA LEU A 410 32.34 0.70 -3.65
C LEU A 410 33.82 0.43 -3.36
N ILE A 411 34.11 -0.23 -2.24
CA ILE A 411 35.47 -0.60 -1.83
C ILE A 411 35.55 -2.13 -1.85
N GLU A 412 36.48 -2.69 -2.63
CA GLU A 412 36.74 -4.13 -2.60
C GLU A 412 37.51 -4.50 -1.34
N GLU A 413 36.91 -5.29 -0.44
CA GLU A 413 37.44 -5.58 0.91
C GLU A 413 38.83 -6.22 0.90
N LYS A 414 39.13 -7.04 -0.12
CA LYS A 414 40.41 -7.76 -0.20
C LYS A 414 41.59 -6.87 -0.57
N THR A 415 41.36 -5.83 -1.37
CA THR A 415 42.42 -5.01 -1.98
C THR A 415 42.40 -3.57 -1.47
N GLY A 416 41.28 -3.12 -0.91
CA GLY A 416 41.02 -1.72 -0.57
C GLY A 416 40.84 -0.82 -1.80
N ILE A 417 40.67 -1.40 -2.99
CA ILE A 417 40.52 -0.62 -4.23
C ILE A 417 39.12 -0.02 -4.28
N GLU A 418 39.08 1.29 -4.53
CA GLU A 418 37.86 2.03 -4.82
C GLU A 418 37.44 1.84 -6.26
N VAL A 419 36.19 1.45 -6.45
CA VAL A 419 35.60 1.19 -7.76
C VAL A 419 34.26 1.91 -7.91
N LEU A 420 33.90 2.23 -9.15
CA LEU A 420 32.62 2.87 -9.46
C LEU A 420 31.53 1.81 -9.69
N PRO A 421 30.23 2.18 -9.64
CA PRO A 421 29.14 1.24 -9.89
C PRO A 421 29.24 0.41 -11.19
N PRO A 422 29.74 0.93 -12.33
CA PRO A 422 29.98 0.13 -13.54
C PRO A 422 31.12 -0.89 -13.45
N ASP A 423 32.00 -0.76 -12.47
CA ASP A 423 33.24 -1.54 -12.38
C ASP A 423 33.09 -2.81 -11.53
N VAL A 424 31.95 -3.00 -10.87
CA VAL A 424 31.66 -4.20 -10.06
C VAL A 424 30.93 -5.26 -10.88
N GLY A 425 31.00 -6.52 -10.40
CA GLY A 425 30.30 -7.63 -11.02
C GLY A 425 28.78 -7.41 -11.06
N VAL A 426 28.13 -7.85 -12.14
CA VAL A 426 26.69 -7.64 -12.39
C VAL A 426 25.83 -8.01 -11.18
N GLY A 427 26.12 -9.13 -10.52
CA GLY A 427 25.38 -9.56 -9.33
C GLY A 427 25.40 -8.54 -8.18
N ILE A 428 26.52 -7.84 -7.96
CA ILE A 428 26.63 -6.81 -6.91
C ILE A 428 25.74 -5.61 -7.25
N SER A 429 25.76 -5.16 -8.51
CA SER A 429 24.91 -4.07 -8.97
C SER A 429 23.42 -4.45 -8.95
N GLN A 430 23.07 -5.74 -9.14
CA GLN A 430 21.69 -6.21 -9.03
C GLN A 430 21.22 -6.34 -7.57
N VAL A 431 22.07 -6.77 -6.64
CA VAL A 431 21.65 -6.97 -5.24
C VAL A 431 21.56 -5.65 -4.46
N LEU A 432 22.41 -4.67 -4.77
CA LEU A 432 22.46 -3.44 -3.99
C LEU A 432 21.09 -2.72 -3.92
N PRO A 433 20.34 -2.52 -5.02
CA PRO A 433 19.01 -1.91 -4.93
C PRO A 433 18.02 -2.71 -4.08
N VAL A 434 18.14 -4.05 -4.01
CA VAL A 434 17.31 -4.90 -3.13
C VAL A 434 17.62 -4.60 -1.67
N VAL A 435 18.91 -4.52 -1.32
CA VAL A 435 19.37 -4.20 0.04
C VAL A 435 18.90 -2.80 0.47
N VAL A 436 19.06 -1.81 -0.41
CA VAL A 436 18.61 -0.44 -0.13
C VAL A 436 17.09 -0.37 0.01
N ALA A 437 16.34 -1.05 -0.87
CA ALA A 437 14.87 -1.09 -0.79
C ALA A 437 14.39 -1.63 0.55
N ALA A 438 15.02 -2.72 1.03
CA ALA A 438 14.67 -3.33 2.31
C ALA A 438 15.04 -2.45 3.51
N LEU A 439 16.20 -1.79 3.50
CA LEU A 439 16.72 -1.08 4.68
C LEU A 439 16.20 0.36 4.84
N SER A 440 15.67 0.96 3.78
CA SER A 440 15.13 2.32 3.86
C SER A 440 13.75 2.36 4.54
N SER A 441 13.55 3.30 5.46
CA SER A 441 12.51 3.28 6.50
C SER A 441 11.12 3.80 6.12
N ASP A 442 10.91 4.29 4.90
CA ASP A 442 9.76 5.14 4.60
C ASP A 442 8.51 4.36 4.13
N GLU A 443 8.62 3.05 3.84
CA GLU A 443 7.60 2.28 3.13
C GLU A 443 7.07 1.07 3.89
N HIS A 444 5.78 0.77 3.70
CA HIS A 444 5.11 -0.38 4.32
C HIS A 444 4.91 -1.56 3.39
N LEU A 445 4.83 -1.40 2.07
CA LEU A 445 4.70 -2.51 1.12
C LEU A 445 5.76 -2.43 0.04
N ILE A 446 6.66 -3.40 0.03
CA ILE A 446 7.82 -3.47 -0.86
C ILE A 446 7.67 -4.71 -1.74
N ALA A 447 7.33 -4.50 -3.00
CA ALA A 447 7.32 -5.56 -4.02
C ALA A 447 8.68 -5.66 -4.71
N ILE A 448 9.23 -6.88 -4.78
CA ILE A 448 10.52 -7.15 -5.40
C ILE A 448 10.38 -8.33 -6.36
N GLU A 449 10.68 -8.11 -7.64
CA GLU A 449 10.74 -9.18 -8.63
C GLU A 449 12.15 -9.75 -8.74
N GLN A 450 12.26 -11.07 -8.70
CA GLN A 450 13.46 -11.86 -8.93
C GLN A 450 14.71 -11.26 -8.25
N PRO A 451 14.70 -11.10 -6.91
CA PRO A 451 15.87 -10.58 -6.18
C PRO A 451 17.11 -11.47 -6.35
N GLU A 452 16.93 -12.74 -6.72
CA GLU A 452 17.99 -13.72 -6.96
C GLU A 452 18.70 -13.63 -8.31
N LEU A 453 18.20 -12.81 -9.24
CA LEU A 453 18.71 -12.80 -10.61
C LEU A 453 20.19 -12.35 -10.66
N HIS A 454 21.03 -13.12 -11.35
CA HIS A 454 22.48 -12.89 -11.53
C HIS A 454 23.34 -12.92 -10.24
N ILE A 455 22.82 -13.40 -9.11
CA ILE A 455 23.58 -13.47 -7.85
C ILE A 455 23.86 -14.91 -7.41
N HIS A 456 25.00 -15.09 -6.73
CA HIS A 456 25.45 -16.38 -6.23
C HIS A 456 24.47 -16.94 -5.17
N PRO A 457 24.22 -18.27 -5.12
CA PRO A 457 23.34 -18.91 -4.13
C PRO A 457 23.54 -18.47 -2.67
N ALA A 458 24.78 -18.32 -2.23
CA ALA A 458 25.09 -17.85 -0.87
C ALA A 458 24.50 -16.47 -0.55
N ILE A 459 24.48 -15.55 -1.53
CA ILE A 459 23.89 -14.22 -1.38
C ILE A 459 22.36 -14.33 -1.33
N GLN A 460 21.76 -15.25 -2.10
CA GLN A 460 20.31 -15.50 -2.07
C GLN A 460 19.84 -15.96 -0.68
N VAL A 461 20.63 -16.82 -0.02
CA VAL A 461 20.40 -17.22 1.38
C VAL A 461 20.47 -15.99 2.30
N ALA A 462 21.50 -15.16 2.17
CA ALA A 462 21.65 -13.98 3.00
C ALA A 462 20.54 -12.93 2.80
N LEU A 463 19.93 -12.84 1.62
CA LEU A 463 18.75 -12.00 1.39
C LEU A 463 17.55 -12.45 2.24
N GLY A 464 17.38 -13.75 2.46
CA GLY A 464 16.34 -14.25 3.38
C GLY A 464 16.51 -13.69 4.79
N ASP A 465 17.75 -13.69 5.28
CA ASP A 465 18.08 -13.11 6.59
C ASP A 465 17.88 -11.60 6.64
N LEU A 466 18.17 -10.89 5.54
CA LEU A 466 17.90 -9.45 5.41
C LEU A 466 16.41 -9.14 5.57
N PHE A 467 15.55 -9.87 4.85
CA PHE A 467 14.10 -9.66 4.95
C PHE A 467 13.57 -9.98 6.35
N ILE A 468 14.03 -11.08 6.95
CA ILE A 468 13.66 -11.44 8.33
C ILE A 468 14.09 -10.34 9.31
N ASN A 469 15.33 -9.84 9.17
CA ASN A 469 15.84 -8.79 10.04
C ASN A 469 14.99 -7.51 9.95
N GLN A 470 14.55 -7.17 8.74
CA GLN A 470 13.79 -5.95 8.52
C GLN A 470 12.37 -6.03 9.09
N ILE A 471 11.66 -7.15 8.93
CA ILE A 471 10.30 -7.31 9.50
C ILE A 471 10.28 -7.29 11.04
N LYS A 472 11.44 -7.36 11.70
CA LYS A 472 11.56 -7.16 13.16
C LYS A 472 11.78 -5.71 13.56
N LYS A 473 12.28 -4.89 12.64
CA LYS A 473 12.68 -3.50 12.88
C LYS A 473 11.64 -2.50 12.40
N SER A 474 10.79 -2.88 11.45
CA SER A 474 9.74 -2.05 10.89
C SER A 474 8.50 -2.89 10.55
N ASP A 475 7.38 -2.19 10.35
CA ASP A 475 6.12 -2.77 9.86
C ASP A 475 6.14 -2.99 8.34
N SER A 476 7.28 -3.39 7.78
CA SER A 476 7.44 -3.60 6.34
C SER A 476 6.85 -4.95 5.92
N LEU A 477 6.11 -4.93 4.82
CA LEU A 477 5.55 -6.09 4.14
C LEU A 477 6.34 -6.31 2.85
N PHE A 478 6.95 -7.49 2.70
CA PHE A 478 7.66 -7.87 1.49
C PHE A 478 6.76 -8.74 0.61
N LEU A 479 6.51 -8.31 -0.62
CA LEU A 479 5.87 -9.11 -1.67
C LEU A 479 6.92 -9.50 -2.70
N ILE A 480 7.43 -10.73 -2.60
CA ILE A 480 8.58 -11.16 -3.37
C ILE A 480 8.15 -12.17 -4.43
N GLU A 481 8.32 -11.82 -5.70
CA GLU A 481 8.24 -12.77 -6.80
C GLU A 481 9.61 -13.43 -6.98
N THR A 482 9.69 -14.75 -6.84
CA THR A 482 10.97 -15.46 -6.86
C THR A 482 10.84 -16.89 -7.38
N HIS A 483 11.96 -17.41 -7.86
CA HIS A 483 12.20 -18.80 -8.20
C HIS A 483 13.34 -19.41 -7.35
N SER A 484 13.81 -18.68 -6.33
CA SER A 484 14.97 -19.09 -5.54
C SER A 484 14.60 -20.17 -4.53
N GLU A 485 15.08 -21.39 -4.76
CA GLU A 485 15.05 -22.47 -3.78
C GLU A 485 15.84 -22.09 -2.52
N HIS A 486 16.98 -21.43 -2.70
CA HIS A 486 17.84 -21.01 -1.60
C HIS A 486 17.17 -20.01 -0.67
N LEU A 487 16.41 -19.06 -1.21
CA LEU A 487 15.63 -18.12 -0.41
C LEU A 487 14.55 -18.87 0.38
N MET A 488 13.79 -19.75 -0.27
CA MET A 488 12.74 -20.53 0.41
C MET A 488 13.32 -21.41 1.53
N LEU A 489 14.33 -22.22 1.22
CA LEU A 489 14.99 -23.10 2.18
C LEU A 489 15.56 -22.31 3.36
N ARG A 490 16.05 -21.09 3.13
CA ARG A 490 16.52 -20.24 4.23
C ARG A 490 15.39 -19.85 5.18
N LEU A 491 14.25 -19.41 4.66
CA LEU A 491 13.11 -19.04 5.52
C LEU A 491 12.58 -20.24 6.31
N LEU A 492 12.40 -21.39 5.65
CA LEU A 492 11.99 -22.64 6.31
C LEU A 492 12.97 -23.04 7.42
N ARG A 493 14.27 -22.99 7.12
CA ARG A 493 15.31 -23.26 8.11
C ARG A 493 15.26 -22.30 9.30
N ARG A 494 15.00 -21.00 9.08
CA ARG A 494 14.87 -20.03 10.17
C ARG A 494 13.63 -20.26 11.03
N ILE A 495 12.53 -20.73 10.43
CA ILE A 495 11.35 -21.17 11.19
C ILE A 495 11.72 -22.36 12.08
N GLN A 496 12.38 -23.37 11.52
CA GLN A 496 12.82 -24.55 12.27
C GLN A 496 13.75 -24.17 13.43
N GLU A 497 14.82 -23.42 13.16
CA GLU A 497 15.79 -22.98 14.16
C GLU A 497 15.15 -22.09 15.24
N THR A 498 14.09 -21.34 14.90
CA THR A 498 13.31 -20.57 15.89
C THR A 498 12.55 -21.49 16.82
N THR A 499 11.91 -22.53 16.28
CA THR A 499 11.12 -23.49 17.06
C THR A 499 11.98 -24.39 17.94
N GLU A 500 13.19 -24.74 17.49
CA GLU A 500 14.14 -25.57 18.22
C GLU A 500 15.02 -24.78 19.21
N GLU A 501 14.87 -23.45 19.26
CA GLU A 501 15.71 -22.54 20.06
C GLU A 501 17.22 -22.62 19.70
N GLU A 502 17.52 -22.91 18.43
CA GLU A 502 18.89 -23.08 17.90
C GLU A 502 19.35 -21.90 17.01
N LEU A 503 18.62 -20.78 17.03
CA LEU A 503 18.95 -19.60 16.22
C LEU A 503 20.34 -19.06 16.53
N PRO A 504 21.10 -18.62 15.50
CA PRO A 504 22.37 -17.93 15.72
C PRO A 504 22.18 -16.54 16.35
N SER A 505 21.02 -15.91 16.16
CA SER A 505 20.67 -14.61 16.72
C SER A 505 19.15 -14.42 16.68
N GLU A 506 18.59 -13.78 17.71
CA GLU A 506 17.16 -13.44 17.81
C GLU A 506 16.66 -12.56 16.66
N GLU A 507 17.57 -11.78 16.05
CA GLU A 507 17.24 -10.92 14.91
C GLU A 507 16.84 -11.70 13.65
N PHE A 508 17.06 -13.01 13.63
CA PHE A 508 16.67 -13.93 12.56
C PHE A 508 15.52 -14.86 12.93
N SER A 509 14.85 -14.62 14.06
CA SER A 509 13.68 -15.39 14.45
C SER A 509 12.54 -15.22 13.44
N LEU A 510 11.91 -16.31 13.02
CA LEU A 510 10.82 -16.29 12.06
C LEU A 510 9.75 -17.28 12.47
N LYS A 511 8.48 -16.86 12.41
CA LYS A 511 7.34 -17.73 12.71
C LYS A 511 6.53 -18.02 11.44
N PRO A 512 5.83 -19.18 11.36
CA PRO A 512 5.03 -19.54 10.18
C PRO A 512 3.90 -18.55 9.86
N ASP A 513 3.34 -17.88 10.86
CA ASP A 513 2.31 -16.86 10.70
C ASP A 513 2.85 -15.57 10.06
N GLN A 514 4.18 -15.39 9.99
CA GLN A 514 4.83 -14.24 9.34
C GLN A 514 5.17 -14.49 7.86
N VAL A 515 5.01 -15.72 7.37
CA VAL A 515 5.31 -16.11 5.98
C VAL A 515 4.07 -16.65 5.25
N SER A 516 3.80 -16.16 4.04
CA SER A 516 2.85 -16.79 3.10
C SER A 516 3.58 -17.16 1.81
N VAL A 517 3.21 -18.31 1.25
CA VAL A 517 3.78 -18.82 0.00
C VAL A 517 2.64 -19.18 -0.93
N TYR A 518 2.68 -18.65 -2.15
CA TYR A 518 1.71 -18.93 -3.19
C TYR A 518 2.42 -19.49 -4.42
N TYR A 519 1.97 -20.65 -4.89
CA TYR A 519 2.38 -21.20 -6.16
C TYR A 519 1.37 -20.81 -7.23
N ILE A 520 1.85 -20.17 -8.30
CA ILE A 520 1.03 -19.60 -9.36
C ILE A 520 1.22 -20.45 -10.61
N LYS A 521 0.13 -21.07 -11.02
CA LYS A 521 0.08 -22.01 -12.13
C LYS A 521 -0.80 -21.46 -13.24
N GLN A 522 -0.29 -21.45 -14.46
CA GLN A 522 -1.12 -21.18 -15.62
C GLN A 522 -1.90 -22.44 -16.01
N LYS A 523 -3.22 -22.32 -16.13
CA LYS A 523 -4.12 -23.39 -16.56
C LYS A 523 -4.96 -22.89 -17.73
N GLU A 524 -4.60 -23.32 -18.94
CA GLU A 524 -5.25 -22.88 -20.19
C GLU A 524 -5.27 -21.34 -20.29
N SER A 525 -6.46 -20.72 -20.24
CA SER A 525 -6.65 -19.28 -20.28
C SER A 525 -6.73 -18.62 -18.90
N ASN A 526 -6.62 -19.36 -17.79
CA ASN A 526 -6.77 -18.84 -16.43
C ASN A 526 -5.48 -19.02 -15.60
N VAL A 527 -5.34 -18.25 -14.53
CA VAL A 527 -4.28 -18.38 -13.53
C VAL A 527 -4.87 -18.97 -12.26
N GLU A 528 -4.26 -20.05 -11.79
CA GLU A 528 -4.59 -20.71 -10.54
C GLU A 528 -3.54 -20.30 -9.48
N VAL A 529 -4.01 -19.80 -8.35
CA VAL A 529 -3.16 -19.38 -7.21
C VAL A 529 -3.35 -20.38 -6.08
N ILE A 530 -2.30 -21.13 -5.76
CA ILE A 530 -2.33 -22.24 -4.80
C ILE A 530 -1.54 -21.82 -3.55
N PRO A 531 -2.19 -21.63 -2.38
CA PRO A 531 -1.46 -21.39 -1.14
C PRO A 531 -0.72 -22.65 -0.70
N LEU A 532 0.55 -22.49 -0.29
CA LEU A 532 1.37 -23.55 0.29
C LEU A 532 1.59 -23.23 1.77
N ARG A 533 1.03 -24.04 2.66
CA ARG A 533 1.09 -23.81 4.11
C ARG A 533 2.35 -24.41 4.70
N ILE A 534 2.90 -23.70 5.68
CA ILE A 534 4.10 -24.10 6.43
C ILE A 534 3.65 -24.41 7.87
N ASP A 535 4.12 -25.52 8.43
CA ASP A 535 3.88 -25.88 9.82
C ASP A 535 4.88 -25.20 10.78
N LYS A 536 4.82 -25.56 12.07
CA LYS A 536 5.68 -24.98 13.10
C LYS A 536 7.11 -25.53 13.07
N GLU A 537 7.32 -26.68 12.43
CA GLU A 537 8.61 -27.32 12.23
C GLU A 537 9.37 -26.73 11.02
N GLY A 538 8.71 -25.89 10.22
CA GLY A 538 9.32 -25.29 9.03
C GLY A 538 9.21 -26.19 7.81
N GLU A 539 8.26 -27.13 7.78
CA GLU A 539 7.98 -27.99 6.64
C GLU A 539 6.70 -27.54 5.92
N PHE A 540 6.62 -27.88 4.61
CA PHE A 540 5.38 -27.67 3.86
C PHE A 540 4.37 -28.76 4.19
N ILE A 541 3.17 -28.32 4.61
CA ILE A 541 2.00 -29.20 4.81
C ILE A 541 1.47 -29.69 3.45
N ASP A 542 1.50 -28.79 2.47
CA ASP A 542 0.98 -29.04 1.13
C ASP A 542 2.09 -29.52 0.20
N ARG A 543 1.77 -30.49 -0.66
CA ARG A 543 2.75 -30.98 -1.64
C ARG A 543 3.10 -29.89 -2.66
N TRP A 544 4.38 -29.68 -2.89
CA TRP A 544 4.82 -28.75 -3.92
C TRP A 544 4.36 -29.21 -5.32
N PRO A 545 3.67 -28.36 -6.10
CA PRO A 545 3.13 -28.75 -7.40
C PRO A 545 4.22 -28.73 -8.49
N HIS A 546 4.85 -29.88 -8.72
CA HIS A 546 5.86 -30.20 -9.74
C HIS A 546 7.11 -29.28 -9.82
N GLY A 547 8.24 -29.89 -10.16
CA GLY A 547 9.46 -29.20 -10.61
C GLY A 547 10.44 -28.79 -9.52
N PHE A 548 10.01 -28.09 -8.47
CA PHE A 548 10.96 -27.36 -7.61
C PHE A 548 11.89 -28.25 -6.76
N PHE A 549 11.39 -29.37 -6.24
CA PHE A 549 12.20 -30.42 -5.58
C PHE A 549 12.30 -31.71 -6.41
N ASP A 550 11.29 -31.96 -7.26
CA ASP A 550 11.16 -33.20 -8.03
C ASP A 550 12.11 -33.22 -9.25
N GLU A 551 12.35 -32.10 -9.96
CA GLU A 551 13.34 -32.07 -11.06
C GLU A 551 14.76 -32.35 -10.53
N ARG A 552 15.08 -31.87 -9.33
CA ARG A 552 16.37 -32.19 -8.69
C ARG A 552 16.47 -33.68 -8.37
N ALA A 553 15.37 -34.33 -7.97
CA ALA A 553 15.36 -35.77 -7.72
C ALA A 553 15.53 -36.57 -9.02
N GLU A 554 14.92 -36.15 -10.13
CA GLU A 554 15.12 -36.76 -11.45
C GLU A 554 16.55 -36.56 -12.02
N GLU A 555 17.26 -35.52 -11.59
CA GLU A 555 18.67 -35.28 -11.96
C GLU A 555 19.67 -35.97 -10.99
N LEU A 556 19.23 -36.38 -9.80
CA LEU A 556 20.06 -37.04 -8.76
C LEU A 556 19.97 -38.57 -8.79
N PHE A 557 18.96 -39.14 -9.47
CA PHE A 557 18.68 -40.58 -9.58
C PHE A 557 18.42 -40.97 -11.03
#